data_AF-Q003I4-F1
#
_entry.id   AF-Q003I4-F1
#
_cell.length_a   1.000
_cell.length_b   1.000
_cell.length_c   1.000
_cell.angle_alpha   90.00
_cell.angle_beta   90.00
_cell.angle_gamma   90.00
#
_symmetry.space_group_name_H-M   'P 1'
#
loop_
_entity.id
_entity.type
_entity.pdbx_description
1 polymer ?
#
loop_
_entity_poly.entity_id
_entity_poly.type
_entity_poly.pdbx_seq_one_letter_code
_entity_poly.pdbx_strand_id
1 'polypeptide(L)'
;LLKEFKDEDWNMGNIVYTLTNRRYLEKCIAYAESHDQALVGDKTLAFWLMDAEMYTNMSVLTPFTPVIDRGIQLHKMIRLITHALGGEGYLNFMGNEFGHPEWLDFPRKGNNESYHYARRQFHLTDDDLLRYKFLNNFDRDMNKLEERCGWLSAPQAFVSEKHEGNKIIAFERAGLVFIFNFHPSKSYTDYRVGTTLP
;
A
#
# COMPACT_ATOMS: atom_id res chain seq x y z
N LEU A 1 6.37 4.38 10.85
CA LEU A 1 7.00 4.74 9.56
C LEU A 1 6.48 6.09 9.06
N LEU A 2 5.26 6.17 8.52
CA LEU A 2 4.71 7.40 7.89
C LEU A 2 4.61 8.64 8.79
N LYS A 3 4.37 8.44 10.09
CA LYS A 3 4.17 9.55 11.05
C LYS A 3 5.46 10.22 11.52
N GLU A 4 6.55 9.45 11.60
CA GLU A 4 7.74 9.83 12.40
C GLU A 4 9.02 9.93 11.57
N PHE A 5 9.02 9.39 10.35
CA PHE A 5 10.22 9.30 9.52
C PHE A 5 9.96 9.86 8.13
N LYS A 6 10.90 10.68 7.64
CA LYS A 6 10.95 11.07 6.23
C LYS A 6 11.33 9.87 5.36
N ASP A 7 11.01 9.92 4.07
CA ASP A 7 11.24 8.82 3.13
C ASP A 7 12.72 8.39 3.06
N GLU A 8 13.63 9.36 3.07
CA GLU A 8 15.07 9.13 3.10
C GLU A 8 15.57 8.39 4.36
N ASP A 9 14.80 8.45 5.44
CA ASP A 9 15.11 7.84 6.73
C ASP A 9 14.42 6.47 6.92
N TRP A 10 13.62 6.03 5.95
CA TRP A 10 12.99 4.71 6.02
C TRP A 10 14.05 3.61 5.95
N ASN A 11 14.00 2.71 6.92
CA ASN A 11 14.92 1.60 7.03
C ASN A 11 14.34 0.36 6.31
N MET A 12 14.99 -0.06 5.22
CA MET A 12 14.54 -1.18 4.39
C MET A 12 14.59 -2.49 5.15
N GLY A 13 15.62 -2.67 5.99
CA GLY A 13 15.76 -3.83 6.85
C GLY A 13 14.64 -3.97 7.88
N ASN A 14 14.19 -2.86 8.47
CA ASN A 14 13.06 -2.86 9.41
C ASN A 14 11.76 -3.22 8.70
N ILE A 15 11.51 -2.69 7.50
CA ILE A 15 10.32 -3.05 6.70
C ILE A 15 10.33 -4.56 6.44
N VAL A 16 11.43 -5.11 5.93
CA VAL A 16 11.56 -6.55 5.66
C VAL A 16 11.41 -7.36 6.95
N TYR A 17 12.05 -6.95 8.04
CA TYR A 17 11.98 -7.66 9.32
C TYR A 17 10.55 -7.70 9.84
N THR A 18 9.84 -6.57 9.87
CA THR A 18 8.45 -6.50 10.33
C THR A 18 7.53 -7.40 9.51
N LEU A 19 7.72 -7.48 8.18
CA LEU A 19 6.88 -8.30 7.30
C LEU A 19 7.21 -9.81 7.36
N THR A 20 8.44 -10.17 7.69
CA THR A 20 8.91 -11.56 7.63
C THR A 20 9.12 -12.23 8.99
N ASN A 21 9.15 -11.46 10.08
CA ASN A 21 9.31 -11.98 11.45
C ASN A 21 8.02 -12.66 11.94
N ARG A 22 7.80 -13.89 11.46
CA ARG A 22 6.62 -14.71 11.75
C ARG A 22 7.06 -16.12 12.14
N ARG A 23 6.18 -16.84 12.85
CA ARG A 23 6.48 -18.20 13.31
C ARG A 23 6.34 -19.17 12.14
N TYR A 24 7.39 -19.96 11.91
CA TYR A 24 7.36 -21.02 10.92
C TYR A 24 6.24 -22.03 11.26
N LEU A 25 5.46 -22.45 10.25
CA LEU A 25 4.25 -23.29 10.35
C LEU A 25 2.98 -22.62 10.92
N GLU A 26 3.00 -21.34 11.25
CA GLU A 26 1.81 -20.58 11.64
C GLU A 26 1.44 -19.60 10.53
N LYS A 27 0.28 -19.81 9.89
CA LYS A 27 -0.22 -18.94 8.82
C LYS A 27 -0.67 -17.59 9.37
N CYS A 28 -0.26 -16.51 8.73
CA CYS A 28 -0.67 -15.15 9.08
C CYS A 28 -1.44 -14.48 7.95
N ILE A 29 -2.43 -13.66 8.31
CA ILE A 29 -3.11 -12.75 7.38
C ILE A 29 -2.42 -11.39 7.45
N ALA A 30 -1.86 -10.95 6.33
CA ALA A 30 -1.22 -9.65 6.21
C ALA A 30 -2.21 -8.60 5.70
N TYR A 31 -2.12 -7.39 6.24
CA TYR A 31 -2.88 -6.23 5.79
C TYR A 31 -2.06 -4.95 6.05
N ALA A 32 -2.20 -3.96 5.18
CA ALA A 32 -1.41 -2.73 5.26
C ALA A 32 -1.99 -1.72 6.26
N GLU A 33 -3.31 -1.75 6.45
CA GLU A 33 -4.06 -0.92 7.38
C GLU A 33 -5.33 -1.65 7.84
N SER A 34 -5.76 -1.40 9.07
CA SER A 34 -6.93 -2.03 9.68
C SER A 34 -8.21 -1.21 9.52
N HIS A 35 -9.34 -1.77 9.97
CA HIS A 35 -10.61 -1.04 10.06
C HIS A 35 -10.58 0.06 11.13
N ASP A 36 -9.83 -0.14 12.23
CA ASP A 36 -9.69 0.86 13.29
C ASP A 36 -9.04 2.15 12.77
N GLN A 37 -8.06 2.02 11.88
CA GLN A 37 -7.37 3.17 11.26
C GLN A 37 -8.26 3.95 10.28
N ALA A 38 -9.38 3.37 9.87
CA ALA A 38 -10.38 4.06 9.05
C ALA A 38 -11.37 4.87 9.91
N LEU A 39 -11.38 4.71 11.23
CA LEU A 39 -12.30 5.43 12.12
C LEU A 39 -11.87 6.88 12.36
N VAL A 40 -12.84 7.70 12.78
CA VAL A 40 -12.57 9.07 13.24
C VAL A 40 -11.51 9.07 14.36
N GLY A 41 -10.49 9.92 14.19
CA GLY A 41 -9.39 10.05 15.16
C GLY A 41 -8.09 9.33 14.78
N ASP A 42 -8.12 8.53 13.71
CA ASP A 42 -6.91 8.02 13.05
C ASP A 42 -6.88 8.48 11.57
N LYS A 43 -5.83 8.10 10.83
CA LYS A 43 -5.67 8.39 9.41
C LYS A 43 -5.46 7.09 8.63
N THR A 44 -6.23 6.93 7.55
CA THR A 44 -5.97 5.89 6.54
C THR A 44 -4.59 6.09 5.90
N LEU A 45 -4.07 5.05 5.28
CA LEU A 45 -2.81 5.10 4.52
C LEU A 45 -2.85 6.22 3.48
N ALA A 46 -3.95 6.31 2.74
CA ALA A 46 -4.16 7.34 1.73
C ALA A 46 -4.12 8.76 2.36
N PHE A 47 -4.72 8.95 3.54
CA PHE A 47 -4.73 10.25 4.21
C PHE A 47 -3.39 10.59 4.85
N TRP A 48 -2.62 9.61 5.36
CA TRP A 48 -1.23 9.82 5.75
C TRP A 48 -0.33 10.30 4.60
N LEU A 49 -0.63 9.85 3.37
CA LEU A 49 0.21 10.09 2.21
C LEU A 49 -0.13 11.38 1.47
N MET A 50 -1.41 11.75 1.39
CA MET A 50 -1.90 12.84 0.54
C MET A 50 -2.55 13.99 1.34
N ASP A 51 -2.97 13.73 2.58
CA ASP A 51 -3.56 14.70 3.49
C ASP A 51 -4.58 15.64 2.79
N ALA A 52 -4.45 16.96 2.96
CA ALA A 52 -5.38 17.93 2.39
C ALA A 52 -5.46 17.90 0.84
N GLU A 53 -4.37 17.54 0.14
CA GLU A 53 -4.35 17.53 -1.33
C GLU A 53 -5.27 16.45 -1.92
N MET A 54 -5.67 15.46 -1.13
CA MET A 54 -6.65 14.46 -1.54
C MET A 54 -7.98 15.08 -1.99
N TYR A 55 -8.37 16.23 -1.41
CA TYR A 55 -9.64 16.89 -1.73
C TYR A 55 -9.54 17.85 -2.92
N THR A 56 -8.33 18.28 -3.29
CA THR A 56 -8.12 19.30 -4.34
C THR A 56 -7.48 18.72 -5.60
N ASN A 57 -6.69 17.66 -5.47
CA ASN A 57 -5.82 17.14 -6.51
C ASN A 57 -6.09 15.67 -6.86
N MET A 58 -7.26 15.12 -6.50
CA MET A 58 -7.67 13.79 -6.96
C MET A 58 -8.46 13.80 -8.28
N SER A 59 -8.73 14.96 -8.88
CA SER A 59 -9.24 15.03 -10.24
C SER A 59 -8.11 14.90 -11.26
N VAL A 60 -8.35 14.20 -12.38
CA VAL A 60 -7.40 14.15 -13.50
C VAL A 60 -7.27 15.51 -14.21
N LEU A 61 -8.22 16.42 -14.00
CA LEU A 61 -8.24 17.76 -14.59
C LEU A 61 -7.41 18.78 -13.81
N THR A 62 -7.02 18.47 -12.57
CA THR A 62 -6.16 19.33 -11.75
C THR A 62 -4.71 18.90 -11.84
N PRO A 63 -3.74 19.76 -11.47
CA PRO A 63 -2.32 19.41 -11.52
C PRO A 63 -2.03 18.10 -10.78
N PHE A 64 -1.16 17.28 -11.37
CA PHE A 64 -0.61 16.09 -10.73
C PHE A 64 0.59 16.51 -9.89
N THR A 65 0.31 16.92 -8.65
CA THR A 65 1.32 17.47 -7.74
C THR A 65 2.28 16.38 -7.28
N PRO A 66 3.51 16.73 -6.85
CA PRO A 66 4.44 15.77 -6.27
C PRO A 66 3.88 15.01 -5.06
N VAL A 67 2.99 15.63 -4.28
CA VAL A 67 2.34 15.00 -3.12
C VAL A 67 1.36 13.91 -3.56
N ILE A 68 0.48 14.20 -4.53
CA ILE A 68 -0.45 13.21 -5.07
C ILE A 68 0.28 12.10 -5.81
N ASP A 69 1.30 12.43 -6.60
CA ASP A 69 2.11 11.44 -7.29
C ASP A 69 2.76 10.48 -6.28
N ARG A 70 3.53 11.02 -5.33
CA ARG A 70 4.13 10.26 -4.23
C ARG A 70 3.09 9.41 -3.50
N GLY A 71 1.95 9.98 -3.16
CA GLY A 71 0.89 9.29 -2.43
C GLY A 71 0.31 8.12 -3.20
N ILE A 72 0.02 8.28 -4.49
CA ILE A 72 -0.46 7.19 -5.35
C ILE A 72 0.59 6.10 -5.50
N GLN A 73 1.87 6.46 -5.70
CA GLN A 73 2.92 5.44 -5.85
C GLN A 73 3.12 4.65 -4.55
N LEU A 74 3.30 5.33 -3.40
CA LEU A 74 3.54 4.68 -2.12
C LEU A 74 2.34 3.86 -1.64
N HIS A 75 1.11 4.31 -1.90
CA HIS A 75 -0.08 3.53 -1.57
C HIS A 75 -0.08 2.16 -2.27
N LYS A 76 0.25 2.13 -3.56
CA LYS A 76 0.39 0.88 -4.32
C LYS A 76 1.56 0.03 -3.80
N MET A 77 2.72 0.63 -3.58
CA MET A 77 3.93 -0.08 -3.15
C MET A 77 3.78 -0.70 -1.76
N ILE A 78 3.25 0.04 -0.79
CA ILE A 78 3.04 -0.44 0.59
C ILE A 78 2.09 -1.63 0.58
N ARG A 79 1.00 -1.55 -0.18
CA ARG A 79 0.08 -2.67 -0.30
C ARG A 79 0.70 -3.88 -0.98
N LEU A 80 1.42 -3.68 -2.09
CA LEU A 80 2.05 -4.80 -2.79
C LEU A 80 3.13 -5.48 -1.95
N ILE A 81 3.98 -4.73 -1.23
CA ILE A 81 5.01 -5.35 -0.39
C ILE A 81 4.39 -6.12 0.78
N THR A 82 3.31 -5.61 1.38
CA THR A 82 2.56 -6.34 2.40
C THR A 82 1.91 -7.61 1.82
N HIS A 83 1.30 -7.51 0.63
CA HIS A 83 0.67 -8.64 -0.08
C HIS A 83 1.68 -9.73 -0.48
N ALA A 84 2.86 -9.33 -0.94
CA ALA A 84 3.87 -10.23 -1.47
C ALA A 84 4.79 -10.82 -0.39
N LEU A 85 5.08 -10.10 0.69
CA LEU A 85 6.11 -10.48 1.67
C LEU A 85 5.54 -10.80 3.07
N GLY A 86 4.36 -10.28 3.39
CA GLY A 86 3.86 -10.16 4.77
C GLY A 86 3.11 -11.37 5.34
N GLY A 87 2.63 -12.30 4.52
CA GLY A 87 1.71 -13.34 4.99
C GLY A 87 1.48 -14.52 4.06
N GLU A 88 0.58 -15.40 4.51
CA GLU A 88 0.00 -16.54 3.78
C GLU A 88 -1.45 -16.26 3.32
N GLY A 89 -1.94 -15.06 3.62
CA GLY A 89 -3.19 -14.52 3.14
C GLY A 89 -3.15 -12.99 3.19
N TYR A 90 -4.02 -12.33 2.44
CA TYR A 90 -4.14 -10.88 2.42
C TYR A 90 -5.55 -10.44 2.83
N LEU A 91 -5.63 -9.33 3.56
CA LEU A 91 -6.89 -8.70 3.94
C LEU A 91 -6.87 -7.22 3.56
N ASN A 92 -8.04 -6.74 3.13
CA ASN A 92 -8.28 -5.33 2.85
C ASN A 92 -9.64 -4.91 3.42
N PHE A 93 -9.68 -3.78 4.12
CA PHE A 93 -10.94 -3.20 4.61
C PHE A 93 -11.61 -2.36 3.53
N MET A 94 -12.93 -2.47 3.40
CA MET A 94 -13.70 -1.86 2.32
C MET A 94 -13.41 -0.36 2.16
N GLY A 95 -13.09 0.08 0.94
CA GLY A 95 -12.69 1.43 0.58
C GLY A 95 -11.17 1.63 0.48
N ASN A 96 -10.37 0.91 1.27
CA ASN A 96 -8.92 1.10 1.28
C ASN A 96 -8.25 0.57 -0.01
N GLU A 97 -8.95 -0.30 -0.77
CA GLU A 97 -8.51 -0.79 -2.07
C GLU A 97 -8.34 0.33 -3.10
N PHE A 98 -9.07 1.44 -2.95
CA PHE A 98 -8.98 2.60 -3.82
C PHE A 98 -8.55 3.88 -3.11
N GLY A 99 -8.07 3.78 -1.87
CA GLY A 99 -7.68 4.94 -1.07
C GLY A 99 -8.85 5.87 -0.78
N HIS A 100 -9.97 5.30 -0.30
CA HIS A 100 -11.18 6.05 0.06
C HIS A 100 -10.85 7.28 0.91
N PRO A 101 -11.38 8.47 0.56
CA PRO A 101 -11.09 9.71 1.28
C PRO A 101 -11.81 9.78 2.62
N GLU A 102 -11.60 10.86 3.38
CA GLU A 102 -12.26 11.11 4.66
C GLU A 102 -11.98 9.98 5.69
N TRP A 103 -12.94 9.72 6.58
CA TRP A 103 -12.91 8.70 7.61
C TRP A 103 -14.30 8.09 7.80
N LEU A 104 -14.39 7.00 8.55
CA LEU A 104 -15.61 6.34 8.99
C LEU A 104 -15.98 6.86 10.39
N ASP A 105 -17.20 7.37 10.57
CA ASP A 105 -17.73 7.74 11.89
C ASP A 105 -19.18 7.28 11.99
N PHE A 106 -19.50 6.55 13.06
CA PHE A 106 -20.85 6.06 13.30
C PHE A 106 -21.69 7.13 14.01
N PRO A 107 -23.02 7.13 13.86
CA PRO A 107 -23.91 8.00 14.62
C PRO A 107 -23.67 7.87 16.12
N ARG A 108 -23.35 8.99 16.76
CA ARG A 108 -23.16 9.10 18.21
C ARG A 108 -23.46 10.53 18.67
N LYS A 109 -23.69 10.71 19.97
CA LYS A 109 -23.93 12.04 20.58
C LYS A 109 -22.89 13.09 20.19
N GLY A 110 -21.62 12.69 20.06
CA GLY A 110 -20.52 13.59 19.68
C GLY A 110 -20.53 14.08 18.23
N ASN A 111 -21.40 13.54 17.36
CA ASN A 111 -21.60 13.99 15.98
C ASN A 111 -23.08 14.24 15.64
N ASN A 112 -23.93 14.43 16.67
CA ASN A 112 -25.37 14.66 16.53
C ASN A 112 -26.10 13.54 15.77
N GLU A 113 -25.74 12.28 16.05
CA GLU A 113 -26.32 11.09 15.40
C GLU A 113 -26.20 11.14 13.85
N SER A 114 -25.11 11.73 13.36
CA SER A 114 -24.88 11.92 11.93
C SER A 114 -24.49 10.62 11.24
N TYR A 115 -25.13 10.35 10.11
CA TYR A 115 -24.78 9.27 9.19
C TYR A 115 -23.85 9.73 8.06
N HIS A 116 -23.42 11.00 8.07
CA HIS A 116 -22.65 11.59 6.96
C HIS A 116 -21.36 10.83 6.65
N TYR A 117 -20.67 10.31 7.68
CA TYR A 117 -19.44 9.53 7.52
C TYR A 117 -19.66 8.02 7.69
N ALA A 118 -20.89 7.58 7.97
CA ALA A 118 -21.27 6.16 8.09
C ALA A 118 -21.62 5.55 6.73
N ARG A 119 -20.76 5.77 5.72
CA ARG A 119 -21.01 5.40 4.32
C ARG A 119 -19.72 5.04 3.57
N ARG A 120 -19.88 4.51 2.36
CA ARG A 120 -18.79 4.34 1.38
C ARG A 120 -19.14 4.99 0.05
N GLN A 121 -18.17 5.70 -0.51
CA GLN A 121 -18.27 6.46 -1.75
C GLN A 121 -17.78 5.62 -2.94
N PHE A 122 -18.39 4.46 -3.18
CA PHE A 122 -17.93 3.53 -4.22
C PHE A 122 -17.95 4.13 -5.63
N HIS A 123 -18.86 5.07 -5.90
CA HIS A 123 -18.91 5.81 -7.16
C HIS A 123 -17.60 6.55 -7.51
N LEU A 124 -16.71 6.80 -6.54
CA LEU A 124 -15.40 7.45 -6.79
C LEU A 124 -14.51 6.62 -7.71
N THR A 125 -14.65 5.29 -7.73
CA THR A 125 -13.86 4.44 -8.64
C THR A 125 -14.44 4.36 -10.04
N ASP A 126 -15.72 4.69 -10.19
CA ASP A 126 -16.45 4.66 -11.46
C ASP A 126 -16.31 6.00 -12.22
N ASP A 127 -15.88 7.06 -11.54
CA ASP A 127 -15.70 8.38 -12.14
C ASP A 127 -14.35 8.49 -12.87
N ASP A 128 -14.42 8.57 -14.20
CA ASP A 128 -13.25 8.69 -15.06
C ASP A 128 -12.48 10.01 -14.92
N LEU A 129 -13.09 11.04 -14.31
CA LEU A 129 -12.44 12.31 -14.02
C LEU A 129 -11.69 12.30 -12.68
N LEU A 130 -11.72 11.19 -11.94
CA LEU A 130 -11.01 11.02 -10.68
C LEU A 130 -9.86 10.01 -10.77
N ARG A 131 -8.89 10.16 -9.86
CA ARG A 131 -7.67 9.36 -9.78
C ARG A 131 -7.82 8.08 -8.94
N TYR A 132 -8.92 7.90 -8.19
CA TYR A 132 -9.17 6.70 -7.37
C TYR A 132 -9.17 5.41 -8.20
N LYS A 133 -9.62 5.48 -9.47
CA LYS A 133 -9.57 4.36 -10.41
C LYS A 133 -8.16 3.79 -10.60
N PHE A 134 -7.10 4.58 -10.46
CA PHE A 134 -5.73 4.09 -10.58
C PHE A 134 -5.34 3.15 -9.43
N LEU A 135 -5.76 3.48 -8.21
CA LEU A 135 -5.54 2.63 -7.03
C LEU A 135 -6.41 1.37 -7.10
N ASN A 136 -7.68 1.53 -7.49
CA ASN A 136 -8.60 0.40 -7.67
C ASN A 136 -8.14 -0.59 -8.74
N ASN A 137 -7.67 -0.08 -9.88
CA ASN A 137 -7.14 -0.89 -10.96
C ASN A 137 -5.91 -1.68 -10.52
N PHE A 138 -5.01 -1.04 -9.77
CA PHE A 138 -3.84 -1.70 -9.21
C PHE A 138 -4.24 -2.81 -8.22
N ASP A 139 -5.20 -2.56 -7.32
CA ASP A 139 -5.71 -3.58 -6.40
C ASP A 139 -6.22 -4.82 -7.11
N ARG A 140 -7.10 -4.59 -8.10
CA ARG A 140 -7.66 -5.67 -8.92
C ARG A 140 -6.56 -6.49 -9.59
N ASP A 141 -5.59 -5.83 -10.20
CA ASP A 141 -4.56 -6.50 -10.98
C ASP A 141 -3.52 -7.18 -10.07
N MET A 142 -3.24 -6.63 -8.89
CA MET A 142 -2.44 -7.26 -7.82
C MET A 142 -3.07 -8.59 -7.37
N ASN A 143 -4.38 -8.59 -7.08
CA ASN A 143 -5.11 -9.80 -6.66
C ASN A 143 -5.19 -10.84 -7.79
N LYS A 144 -5.49 -10.41 -9.03
CA LYS A 144 -5.49 -11.31 -10.20
C LYS A 144 -4.12 -11.92 -10.48
N LEU A 145 -3.05 -11.17 -10.24
CA LEU A 145 -1.69 -11.67 -10.41
C LEU A 145 -1.37 -12.72 -9.35
N GLU A 146 -1.82 -12.50 -8.10
CA GLU A 146 -1.67 -13.50 -7.06
C GLU A 146 -2.46 -14.77 -7.36
N GLU A 147 -3.71 -14.67 -7.81
CA GLU A 147 -4.50 -15.84 -8.24
C GLU A 147 -3.77 -16.70 -9.29
N ARG A 148 -3.07 -16.04 -10.23
CA ARG A 148 -2.31 -16.74 -11.28
C ARG A 148 -1.00 -17.36 -10.79
N CYS A 149 -0.30 -16.70 -9.87
CA CYS A 149 1.06 -17.05 -9.49
C CYS A 149 1.18 -17.71 -8.10
N GLY A 150 0.15 -17.58 -7.25
CA GLY A 150 -0.02 -18.25 -5.97
C GLY A 150 0.99 -17.90 -4.89
N TRP A 151 1.54 -16.68 -4.85
CA TRP A 151 2.62 -16.35 -3.91
C TRP A 151 2.21 -16.35 -2.44
N LEU A 152 0.93 -16.17 -2.10
CA LEU A 152 0.47 -16.26 -0.70
C LEU A 152 0.51 -17.72 -0.22
N SER A 153 0.31 -18.67 -1.12
CA SER A 153 0.42 -20.10 -0.81
C SER A 153 1.85 -20.65 -0.86
N ALA A 154 2.78 -19.89 -1.44
CA ALA A 154 4.18 -20.28 -1.56
C ALA A 154 4.95 -20.12 -0.23
N PRO A 155 6.07 -20.83 -0.06
CA PRO A 155 6.98 -20.61 1.05
C PRO A 155 7.41 -19.14 1.19
N GLN A 156 7.96 -18.82 2.35
CA GLN A 156 8.46 -17.46 2.63
C GLN A 156 9.46 -17.01 1.56
N ALA A 157 9.37 -15.75 1.16
CA ALA A 157 10.24 -15.18 0.14
C ALA A 157 11.73 -15.27 0.51
N PHE A 158 12.57 -15.44 -0.50
CA PHE A 158 14.01 -15.26 -0.37
C PHE A 158 14.37 -13.79 -0.65
N VAL A 159 14.76 -13.03 0.38
CA VAL A 159 15.12 -11.62 0.24
C VAL A 159 16.59 -11.50 -0.14
N SER A 160 16.85 -11.15 -1.40
CA SER A 160 18.20 -11.00 -1.95
C SER A 160 18.81 -9.63 -1.62
N GLU A 161 17.98 -8.59 -1.48
CA GLU A 161 18.46 -7.23 -1.20
C GLU A 161 17.51 -6.42 -0.32
N LYS A 162 18.11 -5.64 0.59
CA LYS A 162 17.46 -4.64 1.45
C LYS A 162 18.42 -3.46 1.64
N HIS A 163 18.67 -2.75 0.54
CA HIS A 163 19.74 -1.76 0.44
C HIS A 163 19.30 -0.40 1.00
N GLU A 164 19.88 0.01 2.12
CA GLU A 164 19.49 1.25 2.83
C GLU A 164 19.80 2.54 2.04
N GLY A 165 20.98 2.63 1.41
CA GLY A 165 21.36 3.81 0.63
C GLY A 165 20.51 4.02 -0.63
N ASN A 166 20.31 2.95 -1.41
CA ASN A 166 19.52 2.98 -2.62
C ASN A 166 18.02 2.89 -2.39
N LYS A 167 17.59 2.54 -1.17
CA LYS A 167 16.18 2.29 -0.81
C LYS A 167 15.55 1.20 -1.68
N ILE A 168 16.33 0.15 -1.99
CA ILE A 168 15.90 -0.98 -2.81
C ILE A 168 15.59 -2.18 -1.91
N ILE A 169 14.44 -2.80 -2.14
CA ILE A 169 14.11 -4.13 -1.61
C ILE A 169 13.89 -5.05 -2.82
N ALA A 170 14.63 -6.15 -2.87
CA ALA A 170 14.44 -7.18 -3.89
C ALA A 170 14.31 -8.57 -3.24
N PHE A 171 13.36 -9.35 -3.73
CA PHE A 171 13.12 -10.71 -3.23
C PHE A 171 12.44 -11.59 -4.28
N GLU A 172 12.55 -12.90 -4.08
CA GLU A 172 11.87 -13.90 -4.89
C GLU A 172 10.78 -14.61 -4.08
N ARG A 173 9.58 -14.75 -4.65
CA ARG A 173 8.50 -15.56 -4.08
C ARG A 173 7.67 -16.19 -5.19
N ALA A 174 7.38 -17.49 -5.08
CA ALA A 174 6.70 -18.27 -6.11
C ALA A 174 7.33 -18.16 -7.52
N GLY A 175 8.66 -18.07 -7.60
CA GLY A 175 9.39 -17.92 -8.87
C GLY A 175 9.27 -16.54 -9.53
N LEU A 176 8.54 -15.60 -8.91
CA LEU A 176 8.52 -14.20 -9.32
C LEU A 176 9.65 -13.43 -8.63
N VAL A 177 10.22 -12.47 -9.35
CA VAL A 177 11.16 -11.49 -8.82
C VAL A 177 10.41 -10.20 -8.53
N PHE A 178 10.45 -9.74 -7.28
CA PHE A 178 9.88 -8.48 -6.84
C PHE A 178 10.98 -7.46 -6.60
N ILE A 179 10.79 -6.24 -7.11
CA ILE A 179 11.74 -5.14 -6.96
C ILE A 179 10.96 -3.90 -6.54
N PHE A 180 11.34 -3.32 -5.41
CA PHE A 180 10.76 -2.08 -4.89
C PHE A 180 11.84 -1.02 -4.78
N ASN A 181 11.61 0.14 -5.41
CA ASN A 181 12.43 1.33 -5.23
C ASN A 181 11.67 2.35 -4.39
N PHE A 182 12.01 2.43 -3.10
CA PHE A 182 11.48 3.40 -2.15
C PHE A 182 12.30 4.70 -2.11
N HIS A 183 13.26 4.90 -3.02
CA HIS A 183 14.03 6.13 -3.02
C HIS A 183 13.13 7.31 -3.43
N PRO A 184 13.13 8.43 -2.67
CA PRO A 184 12.24 9.55 -2.96
C PRO A 184 12.56 10.34 -4.24
N SER A 185 13.60 9.95 -5.01
CA SER A 185 14.09 10.79 -6.11
C SER A 185 15.02 10.09 -7.11
N LYS A 186 15.82 9.11 -6.68
CA LYS A 186 16.76 8.41 -7.57
C LYS A 186 16.06 7.31 -8.35
N SER A 187 16.29 7.36 -9.66
CA SER A 187 16.04 6.24 -10.56
C SER A 187 17.37 5.54 -10.85
N TYR A 188 17.31 4.24 -11.12
CA TYR A 188 18.49 3.42 -11.36
C TYR A 188 18.42 2.80 -12.75
N THR A 189 19.46 3.03 -13.55
CA THR A 189 19.70 2.32 -14.80
C THR A 189 20.74 1.23 -14.56
N ASP A 190 20.66 0.12 -15.28
CA ASP A 190 21.58 -1.02 -15.18
C ASP A 190 21.72 -1.59 -13.75
N TYR A 191 20.65 -1.50 -12.96
CA TYR A 191 20.62 -2.03 -11.60
C TYR A 191 20.60 -3.56 -11.63
N ARG A 192 21.61 -4.19 -11.02
CA ARG A 192 21.73 -5.65 -10.99
C ARG A 192 20.83 -6.22 -9.90
N VAL A 193 20.02 -7.22 -10.25
CA VAL A 193 19.19 -7.99 -9.32
C VAL A 193 19.54 -9.47 -9.45
N GLY A 194 19.76 -10.14 -8.32
CA GLY A 194 20.03 -11.59 -8.31
C GLY A 194 18.75 -12.39 -8.48
N THR A 195 18.83 -13.50 -9.22
CA THR A 195 17.74 -14.46 -9.46
C THR A 195 18.20 -15.87 -9.14
N THR A 196 17.26 -16.76 -8.80
CA THR A 196 17.56 -18.16 -8.49
C THR A 196 17.84 -18.98 -9.76
N LEU A 197 17.16 -18.67 -10.86
CA LEU A 197 17.36 -19.30 -12.16
C LEU A 197 17.95 -18.29 -13.17
N PRO A 198 18.83 -18.73 -14.08
CA PRO A 198 19.44 -17.88 -15.12
C PRO A 198 18.46 -17.50 -16.23
#